data_AF-A0A9D6EC04-F1
#
_entry.id   AF-A0A9D6EC04-F1
#
_cell.length_a   1.000
_cell.length_b   1.000
_cell.length_c   1.000
_cell.angle_alpha   90.00
_cell.angle_beta   90.00
_cell.angle_gamma   90.00
#
_symmetry.space_group_name_H-M   'P 1'
#
loop_
_entity.id
_entity.type
_entity.pdbx_description
1 polymer ?
#
loop_
_entity_poly.entity_id
_entity_poly.type
_entity_poly.pdbx_seq_one_letter_code
_entity_poly.pdbx_strand_id
1 'polypeptide(L)'
;MENTEVKTKKRGWYAKWWGIVAIIVLLPVIILLLPFIAVWTIWAKTKWGRVYKIIATIVVVVFLILIMSLSAKGQPFLDEIKSPTNQKAVVVSGYHIESGTKAKLMINNQEIQEVIADSNGKFIFGEFTLNEGENTVYVSTTDSNGSTNKSATKKIILDTQKPNIELENTEITSDKDKTDIKGKTEKNARIELFGSDNKKIKEVRESSEEITVDSVSLNEGENNFYLIAIDEAGNQSDRKDIKITYTPPKKEEANQESQTTGEDNKTDASQSSSGSNTQSNQTTPTQTTTQYYGVVSVTDGDTFKASVSGKTETIRLIGVDTPETVDPRKPVQCFGVEASNRAKALLSGKKVKLESDATQGDRDKYGRLLRYVYLENGTFFNKQMIGDGYAHEYTYDIPYKYQAEFKEAEKQARSGQKGLWSSTTCSGNTTSSSPTTTTPAPTSPVPAPVTPTPVPAPQTTSGHTYYASSYGTAYLYYCDTDSAYKNLSTKYLQSFPSLEAVQKAYPSRTLHEPCK
;
A
#
# COMPACT_ATOMS: atom_id res chain seq x y z
N MET A 1 30.98 35.06 -33.25
CA MET A 1 29.88 34.57 -34.11
C MET A 1 29.42 33.27 -33.48
N GLU A 2 28.19 33.00 -33.08
CA GLU A 2 26.92 33.71 -32.99
C GLU A 2 26.00 32.68 -32.30
N ASN A 3 25.21 33.10 -31.31
CA ASN A 3 23.96 32.49 -30.80
C ASN A 3 23.89 32.30 -29.27
N THR A 4 23.61 33.41 -28.59
CA THR A 4 22.90 33.42 -27.31
C THR A 4 21.84 34.52 -27.37
N GLU A 5 20.77 34.34 -28.16
CA GLU A 5 19.67 35.31 -28.15
C GLU A 5 18.30 34.75 -28.60
N VAL A 6 17.84 33.63 -28.02
CA VAL A 6 16.43 33.20 -28.19
C VAL A 6 15.87 32.62 -26.90
N LYS A 7 15.71 33.43 -25.83
CA LYS A 7 14.94 32.99 -24.65
C LYS A 7 14.14 34.05 -23.88
N THR A 8 14.03 35.28 -24.38
CA THR A 8 13.36 36.38 -23.64
C THR A 8 12.08 36.93 -24.27
N LYS A 9 11.61 36.43 -25.43
CA LYS A 9 10.45 37.03 -26.11
C LYS A 9 9.07 36.39 -25.86
N LYS A 10 8.98 35.19 -25.27
CA LYS A 10 7.67 34.52 -25.01
C LYS A 10 7.01 34.85 -23.67
N ARG A 11 7.71 35.51 -22.74
CA ARG A 11 7.18 35.84 -21.39
C ARG A 11 6.32 37.11 -21.34
N GLY A 12 6.42 37.99 -22.34
CA GLY A 12 5.72 39.28 -22.35
C GLY A 12 4.27 39.25 -22.86
N TRP A 13 3.85 38.18 -23.55
CA TRP A 13 2.51 38.10 -24.14
C TRP A 13 1.47 37.55 -23.15
N TYR A 14 1.83 36.55 -22.35
CA TYR A 14 0.97 35.97 -21.32
C TYR A 14 0.66 36.95 -20.17
N ALA A 15 1.61 37.82 -19.80
CA ALA A 15 1.42 38.83 -18.76
C ALA A 15 0.44 39.94 -19.16
N LYS A 16 0.41 40.33 -20.46
CA LYS A 16 -0.54 41.34 -20.97
C LYS A 16 -1.96 40.80 -21.07
N TRP A 17 -2.14 39.52 -21.35
CA TRP A 17 -3.46 38.88 -21.39
C TRP A 17 -4.06 38.68 -20.00
N TRP A 18 -3.26 38.28 -19.01
CA TRP A 18 -3.71 38.18 -17.61
C TRP A 18 -4.11 39.54 -17.02
N GLY A 19 -3.42 40.62 -17.38
CA GLY A 19 -3.80 41.97 -16.95
C GLY A 19 -5.17 42.42 -17.48
N ILE A 20 -5.50 42.09 -18.73
CA ILE A 20 -6.78 42.45 -19.34
C ILE A 20 -7.93 41.60 -18.78
N VAL A 21 -7.70 40.29 -18.56
CA VAL A 21 -8.69 39.40 -17.93
C VAL A 21 -8.92 39.78 -16.47
N ALA A 22 -7.87 40.13 -15.73
CA ALA A 22 -8.00 40.64 -14.36
C ALA A 22 -8.79 41.96 -14.32
N ILE A 23 -8.58 42.87 -15.27
CA ILE A 23 -9.36 44.11 -15.35
C ILE A 23 -10.83 43.80 -15.68
N ILE A 24 -11.14 42.97 -16.67
CA ILE A 24 -12.54 42.69 -17.06
C ILE A 24 -13.31 41.96 -15.93
N VAL A 25 -12.65 41.10 -15.14
CA VAL A 25 -13.27 40.37 -14.04
C VAL A 25 -13.34 41.21 -12.76
N LEU A 26 -12.34 42.05 -12.46
CA LEU A 26 -12.30 42.85 -11.24
C LEU A 26 -13.00 44.21 -11.36
N LEU A 27 -13.08 44.83 -12.54
CA LEU A 27 -13.74 46.13 -12.70
C LEU A 27 -15.22 46.12 -12.27
N PRO A 28 -16.08 45.16 -12.67
CA PRO A 28 -17.47 45.14 -12.21
C PRO A 28 -17.58 44.87 -10.70
N VAL A 29 -16.66 44.08 -10.12
CA VAL A 29 -16.58 43.84 -8.67
C VAL A 29 -16.17 45.10 -7.92
N ILE A 30 -15.20 45.85 -8.45
CA ILE A 30 -14.75 47.12 -7.87
C ILE A 30 -15.89 48.15 -7.96
N ILE A 31 -16.58 48.26 -9.10
CA ILE A 31 -17.72 49.18 -9.29
C ILE A 31 -18.88 48.85 -8.34
N LEU A 32 -19.18 47.56 -8.12
CA LEU A 32 -20.17 47.11 -7.13
C LEU A 32 -19.76 47.42 -5.67
N LEU A 33 -18.45 47.50 -5.38
CA LEU A 33 -17.93 47.81 -4.05
C LEU A 33 -17.75 49.31 -3.79
N LEU A 34 -17.69 50.17 -4.81
CA LEU A 34 -17.57 51.62 -4.67
C LEU A 34 -18.65 52.26 -3.75
N PRO A 35 -19.95 51.93 -3.83
CA PRO A 35 -20.95 52.48 -2.91
C PRO A 35 -20.71 52.01 -1.46
N PHE A 36 -20.21 50.78 -1.25
CA PHE A 36 -19.87 50.27 0.09
C PHE A 36 -18.64 50.97 0.68
N ILE A 37 -17.64 51.28 -0.15
CA ILE A 37 -16.44 52.03 0.25
C ILE A 37 -16.79 53.48 0.61
N ALA A 38 -17.70 54.12 -0.15
CA ALA A 38 -18.17 55.47 0.13
C ALA A 38 -19.01 55.55 1.42
N VAL A 39 -19.86 54.55 1.70
CA VAL A 39 -20.60 54.48 2.98
C VAL A 39 -19.65 54.19 4.15
N TRP A 40 -18.59 53.40 3.92
CA TRP A 40 -17.58 53.07 4.93
C TRP A 40 -16.76 54.30 5.39
N THR A 41 -16.39 55.21 4.48
CA THR A 41 -15.64 56.42 4.84
C THR A 41 -16.51 57.43 5.62
N ILE A 42 -17.82 57.44 5.38
CA ILE A 42 -18.78 58.30 6.09
C ILE A 42 -19.11 57.75 7.49
N TRP A 43 -19.18 56.42 7.68
CA TRP A 43 -19.53 55.78 8.96
C TRP A 43 -18.35 55.40 9.86
N ALA A 44 -17.12 55.35 9.34
CA ALA A 44 -15.93 55.02 10.14
C ALA A 44 -15.58 56.06 11.23
N LYS A 45 -16.23 57.23 11.24
CA LYS A 45 -16.04 58.30 12.24
C LYS A 45 -17.08 58.30 13.39
N THR A 46 -18.05 57.38 13.41
CA THR A 46 -19.05 57.28 14.49
C THR A 46 -18.91 55.98 15.30
N LYS A 47 -19.41 55.97 16.54
CA LYS A 47 -19.32 54.87 17.54
C LYS A 47 -19.84 53.48 17.06
N TRP A 48 -20.36 53.39 15.84
CA TRP A 48 -20.90 52.17 15.23
C TRP A 48 -19.92 51.41 14.31
N GLY A 49 -18.69 51.89 14.16
CA GLY A 49 -17.68 51.28 13.28
C GLY A 49 -17.34 49.81 13.56
N ARG A 50 -17.57 49.30 14.79
CA ARG A 50 -17.44 47.86 15.10
C ARG A 50 -18.57 47.02 14.48
N VAL A 51 -19.81 47.51 14.53
CA VAL A 51 -20.96 46.81 13.95
C VAL A 51 -20.85 46.79 12.42
N TYR A 52 -20.42 47.90 11.82
CA TYR A 52 -20.24 47.97 10.37
C TYR A 52 -19.10 47.09 9.86
N LYS A 53 -18.00 46.96 10.60
CA LYS A 53 -16.93 45.99 10.28
C LYS A 53 -17.45 44.56 10.31
N ILE A 54 -18.25 44.19 11.31
CA ILE A 54 -18.84 42.85 11.41
C ILE A 54 -19.78 42.59 10.23
N ILE A 55 -20.65 43.54 9.89
CA ILE A 55 -21.58 43.41 8.75
C ILE A 55 -20.80 43.30 7.43
N ALA A 56 -19.78 44.15 7.21
CA ALA A 56 -18.95 44.08 6.02
C ALA A 56 -18.17 42.76 5.91
N THR A 57 -17.64 42.24 7.03
CA THR A 57 -17.01 40.92 7.06
C THR A 57 -18.00 39.80 6.77
N ILE A 58 -19.22 39.86 7.32
CA ILE A 58 -20.28 38.88 7.03
C ILE A 58 -20.66 38.94 5.55
N VAL A 59 -20.82 40.13 4.96
CA VAL A 59 -21.15 40.28 3.54
C VAL A 59 -20.03 39.72 2.65
N VAL A 60 -18.76 39.97 2.97
CA VAL A 60 -17.62 39.40 2.24
C VAL A 60 -17.56 37.88 2.40
N VAL A 61 -17.82 37.34 3.60
CA VAL A 61 -17.86 35.89 3.85
C VAL A 61 -19.04 35.25 3.13
N VAL A 62 -20.22 35.85 3.15
CA VAL A 62 -21.41 35.37 2.41
C VAL A 62 -21.17 35.45 0.90
N PHE A 63 -20.51 36.50 0.41
CA PHE A 63 -20.15 36.65 -1.01
C PHE A 63 -19.06 35.65 -1.44
N LEU A 64 -18.07 35.36 -0.58
CA LEU A 64 -17.09 34.29 -0.79
C LEU A 64 -17.73 32.90 -0.76
N ILE A 65 -18.69 32.66 0.14
CA ILE A 65 -19.51 31.43 0.16
C ILE A 65 -20.34 31.33 -1.12
N LEU A 66 -20.88 32.45 -1.62
CA LEU A 66 -21.64 32.50 -2.88
C LEU A 66 -20.74 32.23 -4.10
N ILE A 67 -19.51 32.76 -4.13
CA ILE A 67 -18.52 32.49 -5.19
C ILE A 67 -18.02 31.05 -5.11
N MET A 68 -17.78 30.50 -3.91
CA MET A 68 -17.48 29.07 -3.73
C MET A 68 -18.66 28.18 -4.14
N SER A 69 -19.90 28.66 -4.01
CA SER A 69 -21.11 28.00 -4.51
C SER A 69 -21.31 28.13 -6.03
N LEU A 70 -20.56 29.03 -6.68
CA LEU A 70 -20.47 29.22 -8.14
C LEU A 70 -19.27 28.47 -8.76
N SER A 71 -18.45 27.79 -7.95
CA SER A 71 -17.49 26.80 -8.47
C SER A 71 -18.29 25.70 -9.17
N ALA A 72 -18.03 25.50 -10.46
CA ALA A 72 -18.77 24.65 -11.39
C ALA A 72 -19.40 23.41 -10.72
N LYS A 73 -20.70 23.47 -10.44
CA LYS A 73 -21.47 22.30 -10.02
C LYS A 73 -21.35 21.26 -11.14
N GLY A 74 -20.81 20.07 -10.83
CA GLY A 74 -20.79 18.94 -11.73
C GLY A 74 -19.55 18.77 -12.63
N GLN A 75 -18.43 19.49 -12.39
CA GLN A 75 -17.19 19.14 -13.07
C GLN A 75 -16.59 17.85 -12.47
N PRO A 76 -16.48 16.75 -13.24
CA PRO A 76 -15.98 15.48 -12.73
C PRO A 76 -14.50 15.60 -12.34
N PHE A 77 -14.12 14.98 -11.23
CA PHE A 77 -12.74 14.83 -10.81
C PHE A 77 -12.26 13.41 -11.08
N LEU A 78 -11.03 13.27 -11.58
CA LEU A 78 -10.37 11.99 -11.79
C LEU A 78 -9.34 11.72 -10.70
N ASP A 79 -9.38 10.53 -10.11
CA ASP A 79 -8.37 10.05 -9.17
C ASP A 79 -6.99 10.00 -9.84
N GLU A 80 -5.92 10.03 -9.03
CA GLU A 80 -4.55 9.95 -9.53
C GLU A 80 -4.28 8.61 -10.21
N ILE A 81 -3.64 8.66 -11.38
CA ILE A 81 -3.26 7.48 -12.14
C ILE A 81 -1.75 7.56 -12.29
N LYS A 82 -1.05 6.50 -11.89
CA LYS A 82 0.41 6.43 -11.93
C LYS A 82 0.92 6.66 -13.36
N SER A 83 1.92 7.53 -13.50
CA SER A 83 2.59 7.81 -14.77
C SER A 83 4.03 8.29 -14.48
N PRO A 84 5.05 7.80 -15.20
CA PRO A 84 4.99 6.68 -16.16
C PRO A 84 4.56 5.36 -15.48
N THR A 85 4.04 4.42 -16.26
CA THR A 85 3.61 3.10 -15.76
C THR A 85 3.93 2.02 -16.78
N ASN A 86 4.25 0.82 -16.32
CA ASN A 86 4.38 -0.38 -17.15
C ASN A 86 3.12 -1.26 -17.18
N GLN A 87 2.06 -0.83 -16.50
CA GLN A 87 0.79 -1.54 -16.47
C GLN A 87 -0.06 -1.14 -17.67
N LYS A 88 -0.24 -2.08 -18.61
CA LYS A 88 -1.10 -1.88 -19.78
C LYS A 88 -2.56 -1.68 -19.38
N ALA A 89 -3.03 -2.44 -18.40
CA ALA A 89 -4.39 -2.35 -17.88
C ALA A 89 -4.42 -1.44 -16.65
N VAL A 90 -5.23 -0.39 -16.69
CA VAL A 90 -5.42 0.52 -15.55
C VAL A 90 -6.90 0.70 -15.24
N VAL A 91 -7.21 0.89 -13.95
CA VAL A 91 -8.55 1.23 -13.47
C VAL A 91 -8.63 2.74 -13.32
N VAL A 92 -9.72 3.33 -13.79
CA VAL A 92 -9.97 4.76 -13.63
C VAL A 92 -11.22 4.99 -12.82
N SER A 93 -11.09 5.82 -11.80
CA SER A 93 -12.16 6.24 -10.92
C SER A 93 -12.12 7.73 -10.67
N GLY A 94 -13.19 8.22 -10.09
CA GLY A 94 -13.29 9.61 -9.73
C GLY A 94 -14.60 9.94 -9.04
N TYR A 95 -14.85 11.23 -8.85
CA TYR A 95 -15.98 11.72 -8.07
C TYR A 95 -16.43 13.11 -8.54
N HIS A 96 -17.31 13.78 -7.77
CA HIS A 96 -17.86 15.11 -8.07
C HIS A 96 -18.79 15.15 -9.30
N ILE A 97 -19.54 14.07 -9.49
CA ILE A 97 -20.63 14.01 -10.46
C ILE A 97 -21.97 14.00 -9.70
N GLU A 98 -23.03 14.56 -10.29
CA GLU A 98 -24.37 14.42 -9.71
C GLU A 98 -24.83 12.94 -9.74
N SER A 99 -25.39 12.46 -8.64
CA SER A 99 -25.86 11.08 -8.51
C SER A 99 -26.78 10.69 -9.67
N GLY A 100 -26.57 9.51 -10.26
CA GLY A 100 -27.36 9.03 -11.39
C GLY A 100 -26.97 9.63 -12.75
N THR A 101 -26.01 10.56 -12.80
CA THR A 101 -25.50 11.12 -14.06
C THR A 101 -24.53 10.15 -14.74
N LYS A 102 -24.57 10.10 -16.07
CA LYS A 102 -23.67 9.31 -16.90
C LYS A 102 -22.28 9.95 -16.98
N ALA A 103 -21.27 9.17 -16.64
CA ALA A 103 -19.86 9.49 -16.78
C ALA A 103 -19.26 8.68 -17.93
N LYS A 104 -18.64 9.36 -18.89
CA LYS A 104 -17.98 8.75 -20.04
C LYS A 104 -16.47 8.88 -19.90
N LEU A 105 -15.77 7.76 -19.96
CA LEU A 105 -14.31 7.72 -19.98
C LEU A 105 -13.83 7.99 -21.40
N MET A 106 -13.03 9.04 -21.55
CA MET A 106 -12.45 9.48 -22.80
C MET A 106 -10.95 9.23 -22.78
N ILE A 107 -10.44 8.48 -23.76
CA ILE A 107 -9.02 8.19 -23.93
C ILE A 107 -8.61 8.54 -25.34
N ASN A 108 -7.59 9.38 -25.50
CA ASN A 108 -7.14 9.83 -26.82
C ASN A 108 -8.32 10.34 -27.68
N ASN A 109 -9.23 11.06 -27.03
CA ASN A 109 -10.48 11.59 -27.58
C ASN A 109 -11.52 10.55 -28.04
N GLN A 110 -11.32 9.27 -27.75
CA GLN A 110 -12.29 8.20 -28.01
C GLN A 110 -13.06 7.84 -26.74
N GLU A 111 -14.37 7.62 -26.86
CA GLU A 111 -15.20 7.11 -25.76
C GLU A 111 -14.91 5.61 -25.59
N ILE A 112 -14.48 5.22 -24.39
CA ILE A 112 -14.07 3.84 -24.09
C ILE A 112 -15.15 3.11 -23.29
N GLN A 113 -15.69 3.77 -22.26
CA GLN A 113 -16.71 3.21 -21.37
C GLN A 113 -17.65 4.31 -20.86
N GLU A 114 -18.87 3.93 -20.50
CA GLU A 114 -19.85 4.76 -19.82
C GLU A 114 -20.31 4.07 -18.54
N VAL A 115 -20.36 4.80 -17.42
CA VAL A 115 -20.89 4.31 -16.14
C VAL A 115 -21.81 5.36 -15.52
N ILE A 116 -22.67 4.94 -14.60
CA ILE A 116 -23.55 5.85 -13.86
C ILE A 116 -22.91 6.14 -12.50
N ALA A 117 -22.84 7.43 -12.13
CA ALA A 117 -22.34 7.82 -10.82
C ALA A 117 -23.26 7.34 -9.69
N ASP A 118 -22.67 6.87 -8.59
CA ASP A 118 -23.39 6.37 -7.42
C ASP A 118 -24.08 7.50 -6.62
N SER A 119 -24.75 7.14 -5.52
CA SER A 119 -25.46 8.11 -4.67
C SER A 119 -24.57 9.19 -4.05
N ASN A 120 -23.25 8.98 -4.03
CA ASN A 120 -22.26 9.91 -3.52
C ASN A 120 -21.55 10.68 -4.65
N GLY A 121 -21.97 10.49 -5.90
CA GLY A 121 -21.36 11.13 -7.06
C GLY A 121 -20.01 10.53 -7.46
N LYS A 122 -19.71 9.30 -7.03
CA LYS A 122 -18.50 8.54 -7.38
C LYS A 122 -18.76 7.67 -8.59
N PHE A 123 -17.74 7.45 -9.40
CA PHE A 123 -17.77 6.55 -10.54
C PHE A 123 -16.48 5.73 -10.61
N ILE A 124 -16.59 4.50 -11.10
CA ILE A 124 -15.48 3.57 -11.28
C ILE A 124 -15.69 2.89 -12.62
N PHE A 125 -14.74 3.04 -13.53
CA PHE A 125 -14.72 2.31 -14.81
C PHE A 125 -14.04 0.95 -14.62
N GLY A 126 -14.39 -0.01 -15.47
CA GLY A 126 -13.63 -1.26 -15.55
C GLY A 126 -12.22 -1.02 -16.10
N GLU A 127 -11.37 -2.06 -16.03
CA GLU A 127 -10.05 -2.01 -16.64
C GLU A 127 -10.12 -1.63 -18.12
N PHE A 128 -9.18 -0.80 -18.56
CA PHE A 128 -8.94 -0.56 -19.99
C PHE A 128 -7.45 -0.65 -20.29
N THR A 129 -7.15 -0.88 -21.56
CA THR A 129 -5.78 -1.01 -22.06
C THR A 129 -5.27 0.32 -22.61
N LEU A 130 -4.13 0.79 -22.11
CA LEU A 130 -3.38 1.94 -22.63
C LEU A 130 -2.64 1.57 -23.92
N ASN A 131 -2.48 2.55 -24.81
CA ASN A 131 -1.57 2.43 -25.95
C ASN A 131 -0.13 2.72 -25.50
N GLU A 132 0.87 2.13 -26.13
CA GLU A 132 2.27 2.45 -25.82
C GLU A 132 2.53 3.95 -26.01
N GLY A 133 3.27 4.57 -25.09
CA GLY A 133 3.56 6.00 -25.09
C GLY A 133 2.49 6.86 -24.39
N GLU A 134 2.33 8.10 -24.85
CA GLU A 134 1.44 9.08 -24.21
C GLU A 134 -0.03 8.77 -24.50
N ASN A 135 -0.83 8.68 -23.44
CA ASN A 135 -2.28 8.57 -23.46
C ASN A 135 -2.89 9.78 -22.76
N THR A 136 -3.93 10.35 -23.35
CA THR A 136 -4.71 11.43 -22.73
C THR A 136 -6.01 10.87 -22.19
N VAL A 137 -6.24 11.03 -20.89
CA VAL A 137 -7.40 10.47 -20.18
C VAL A 137 -8.19 11.59 -19.51
N TYR A 138 -9.49 11.63 -19.78
CA TYR A 138 -10.41 12.53 -19.08
C TYR A 138 -11.80 11.90 -18.98
N VAL A 139 -12.64 12.44 -18.11
CA VAL A 139 -14.04 12.03 -18.00
C VAL A 139 -14.93 13.17 -18.44
N SER A 140 -15.95 12.85 -19.22
CA SER A 140 -17.02 13.79 -19.57
C SER A 140 -18.34 13.33 -19.01
N THR A 141 -19.12 14.25 -18.46
CA THR A 141 -20.49 14.00 -18.01
C THR A 141 -21.46 14.81 -18.83
N THR A 142 -22.66 14.29 -18.98
CA THR A 142 -23.78 15.02 -19.57
C THR A 142 -24.88 15.11 -18.53
N ASP A 143 -25.21 16.32 -18.09
CA ASP A 143 -26.28 16.52 -17.11
C ASP A 143 -27.67 16.27 -17.71
N SER A 144 -28.71 16.30 -16.87
CA SER A 144 -30.11 16.13 -17.30
C SER A 144 -30.59 17.19 -18.29
N ASN A 145 -29.88 18.31 -18.41
CA ASN A 145 -30.17 19.41 -19.31
C ASN A 145 -29.39 19.30 -20.64
N GLY A 146 -28.59 18.24 -20.82
CA GLY A 146 -27.76 18.02 -22.00
C GLY A 146 -26.44 18.79 -22.02
N SER A 147 -26.10 19.51 -20.95
CA SER A 147 -24.82 20.23 -20.86
C SER A 147 -23.69 19.25 -20.56
N THR A 148 -22.58 19.38 -21.28
CA THR A 148 -21.41 18.52 -21.09
C THR A 148 -20.35 19.20 -20.24
N ASN A 149 -19.93 18.54 -19.15
CA ASN A 149 -18.80 18.94 -18.32
C ASN A 149 -17.63 17.97 -18.51
N LYS A 150 -16.39 18.45 -18.38
CA LYS A 150 -15.17 17.62 -18.55
C LYS A 150 -14.23 17.78 -17.37
N SER A 151 -13.59 16.68 -16.96
CA SER A 151 -12.52 16.71 -15.98
C SER A 151 -11.28 17.39 -16.57
N ALA A 152 -10.30 17.69 -15.71
CA ALA A 152 -8.95 17.92 -16.19
C ALA A 152 -8.46 16.69 -16.98
N THR A 153 -7.74 16.94 -18.08
CA THR A 153 -7.09 15.89 -18.87
C THR A 153 -5.80 15.46 -18.18
N LYS A 154 -5.68 14.17 -17.89
CA LYS A 154 -4.47 13.53 -17.38
C LYS A 154 -3.67 12.94 -18.53
N LYS A 155 -2.35 13.10 -18.48
CA LYS A 155 -1.43 12.43 -19.39
C LYS A 155 -0.83 11.23 -18.67
N ILE A 156 -0.93 10.07 -19.28
CA ILE A 156 -0.39 8.81 -18.76
C ILE A 156 0.58 8.27 -19.79
N ILE A 157 1.82 8.05 -19.41
CA ILE A 157 2.83 7.44 -20.26
C ILE A 157 2.87 5.95 -19.92
N LEU A 158 2.40 5.11 -20.86
CA LEU A 158 2.66 3.68 -20.80
C LEU A 158 4.05 3.44 -21.40
N ASP A 159 4.91 2.83 -20.62
CA ASP A 159 6.21 2.35 -21.08
C ASP A 159 6.40 0.92 -20.60
N THR A 160 6.47 -0.02 -21.55
CA THR A 160 6.68 -1.44 -21.31
C THR A 160 8.08 -1.90 -21.70
N GLN A 161 8.94 -0.98 -22.12
CA GLN A 161 10.28 -1.27 -22.58
C GLN A 161 11.22 -1.34 -21.39
N LYS A 162 12.04 -2.39 -21.35
CA LYS A 162 13.05 -2.53 -20.30
C LYS A 162 14.21 -1.58 -20.58
N PRO A 163 14.79 -0.95 -19.54
CA PRO A 163 16.04 -0.22 -19.70
C PRO A 163 17.18 -1.18 -20.06
N ASN A 164 18.12 -0.72 -20.89
CA ASN A 164 19.34 -1.46 -21.21
C ASN A 164 20.52 -0.95 -20.38
N ILE A 165 21.40 -1.86 -19.93
CA ILE A 165 22.65 -1.52 -19.23
C ILE A 165 23.83 -1.83 -20.13
N GLU A 166 24.68 -0.83 -20.35
CA GLU A 166 25.95 -0.95 -21.08
C GLU A 166 27.10 -0.65 -20.14
N LEU A 167 27.81 -1.69 -19.69
CA LEU A 167 28.96 -1.52 -18.80
C LEU A 167 30.21 -1.18 -19.59
N GLU A 168 31.07 -0.30 -19.03
CA GLU A 168 32.38 -0.03 -19.63
C GLU A 168 33.26 -1.28 -19.62
N ASN A 169 33.20 -2.05 -18.52
CA ASN A 169 33.95 -3.29 -18.33
C ASN A 169 33.09 -4.32 -17.58
N THR A 170 33.15 -5.58 -18.02
CA THR A 170 32.52 -6.72 -17.34
C THR A 170 33.52 -7.56 -16.55
N GLU A 171 34.82 -7.44 -16.87
CA GLU A 171 35.92 -8.04 -16.13
C GLU A 171 36.90 -6.93 -15.73
N ILE A 172 37.14 -6.81 -14.42
CA ILE A 172 37.97 -5.75 -13.83
C ILE A 172 39.05 -6.40 -12.96
N THR A 173 40.28 -5.91 -13.06
CA THR A 173 41.36 -6.24 -12.11
C THR A 173 41.66 -5.00 -11.27
N SER A 174 41.71 -5.15 -9.95
CA SER A 174 42.01 -4.05 -9.03
C SER A 174 43.18 -4.42 -8.11
N ASP A 175 44.02 -3.43 -7.82
CA ASP A 175 45.06 -3.47 -6.79
C ASP A 175 44.56 -2.83 -5.47
N LYS A 176 43.31 -2.35 -5.44
CA LYS A 176 42.64 -1.74 -4.29
C LYS A 176 41.49 -2.61 -3.79
N ASP A 177 41.23 -2.53 -2.49
CA ASP A 177 40.11 -3.21 -1.82
C ASP A 177 38.74 -2.58 -2.14
N LYS A 178 38.72 -1.51 -2.95
CA LYS A 178 37.52 -0.85 -3.48
C LYS A 178 37.71 -0.45 -4.93
N THR A 179 36.63 -0.53 -5.70
CA THR A 179 36.60 -0.08 -7.10
C THR A 179 35.28 0.56 -7.46
N ASP A 180 35.28 1.39 -8.51
CA ASP A 180 34.06 1.92 -9.10
C ASP A 180 33.61 1.01 -10.24
N ILE A 181 32.30 0.89 -10.43
CA ILE A 181 31.69 0.24 -11.58
C ILE A 181 31.01 1.32 -12.42
N LYS A 182 31.37 1.40 -13.70
CA LYS A 182 30.89 2.42 -14.62
C LYS A 182 30.17 1.82 -15.82
N GLY A 183 29.23 2.59 -16.35
CA GLY A 183 28.44 2.18 -17.50
C GLY A 183 27.46 3.25 -17.93
N LYS A 184 26.49 2.85 -18.73
CA LYS A 184 25.40 3.68 -19.20
C LYS A 184 24.07 2.95 -19.14
N THR A 185 23.00 3.71 -19.03
CA THR A 185 21.62 3.25 -18.96
C THR A 185 20.67 4.39 -19.32
N GLU A 186 19.38 4.08 -19.41
CA GLU A 186 18.35 5.10 -19.52
C GLU A 186 18.41 6.13 -18.38
N LYS A 187 18.15 7.39 -18.72
CA LYS A 187 18.09 8.49 -17.78
C LYS A 187 17.11 8.23 -16.65
N ASN A 188 17.42 8.69 -15.43
CA ASN A 188 16.59 8.55 -14.24
C ASN A 188 16.37 7.09 -13.79
N ALA A 189 17.00 6.11 -14.42
CA ALA A 189 16.93 4.73 -13.97
C ALA A 189 17.58 4.56 -12.60
N ARG A 190 16.94 3.75 -11.75
CA ARG A 190 17.49 3.29 -10.48
C ARG A 190 18.35 2.06 -10.74
N ILE A 191 19.59 2.11 -10.29
CA ILE A 191 20.58 1.04 -10.46
C ILE A 191 20.78 0.33 -9.14
N GLU A 192 20.69 -0.99 -9.15
CA GLU A 192 20.88 -1.82 -7.97
C GLU A 192 22.00 -2.85 -8.20
N LEU A 193 23.02 -2.80 -7.34
CA LEU A 193 24.17 -3.72 -7.32
C LEU A 193 23.93 -4.82 -6.31
N PHE A 194 24.17 -6.06 -6.73
CA PHE A 194 24.03 -7.25 -5.91
C PHE A 194 25.32 -8.07 -5.88
N GLY A 195 25.54 -8.74 -4.75
CA GLY A 195 26.56 -9.78 -4.62
C GLY A 195 26.10 -11.12 -5.19
N SER A 196 27.02 -12.08 -5.24
CA SER A 196 26.73 -13.47 -5.63
C SER A 196 25.71 -14.18 -4.70
N ASP A 197 25.51 -13.66 -3.49
CA ASP A 197 24.52 -14.13 -2.53
C ASP A 197 23.12 -13.51 -2.74
N ASN A 198 22.93 -12.75 -3.82
CA ASN A 198 21.73 -11.99 -4.16
C ASN A 198 21.33 -10.95 -3.10
N LYS A 199 22.25 -10.55 -2.21
CA LYS A 199 22.00 -9.41 -1.34
C LYS A 199 22.32 -8.11 -2.08
N LYS A 200 21.42 -7.13 -1.96
CA LYS A 200 21.66 -5.78 -2.47
C LYS A 200 22.82 -5.17 -1.67
N ILE A 201 23.86 -4.81 -2.39
CA ILE A 201 25.07 -4.15 -1.85
C ILE A 201 24.87 -2.64 -1.90
N LYS A 202 24.37 -2.11 -3.02
CA LYS A 202 24.24 -0.67 -3.23
C LYS A 202 23.09 -0.34 -4.19
N GLU A 203 22.53 0.85 -4.01
CA GLU A 203 21.56 1.45 -4.91
C GLU A 203 22.07 2.83 -5.31
N VAL A 204 21.94 3.17 -6.59
CA VAL A 204 22.32 4.47 -7.14
C VAL A 204 21.16 5.00 -7.99
N ARG A 205 20.91 6.30 -7.91
CA ARG A 205 19.92 6.99 -8.76
C ARG A 205 20.64 8.10 -9.50
N GLU A 206 20.83 7.90 -10.79
CA GLU A 206 21.48 8.89 -11.64
C GLU A 206 20.44 9.61 -12.49
N SER A 207 20.58 10.93 -12.56
CA SER A 207 19.74 11.78 -13.43
C SER A 207 20.30 11.90 -14.85
N SER A 208 21.47 11.32 -15.11
CA SER A 208 22.11 11.23 -16.42
C SER A 208 21.97 9.81 -16.97
N GLU A 209 22.46 9.60 -18.19
CA GLU A 209 22.59 8.27 -18.80
C GLU A 209 23.84 7.53 -18.32
N GLU A 210 24.67 8.15 -17.48
CA GLU A 210 25.91 7.54 -16.98
C GLU A 210 25.65 6.86 -15.63
N ILE A 211 26.20 5.66 -15.46
CA ILE A 211 26.20 4.92 -14.20
C ILE A 211 27.57 5.06 -13.58
N THR A 212 27.62 5.44 -12.29
CA THR A 212 28.79 5.23 -11.45
C THR A 212 28.34 4.61 -10.12
N VAL A 213 28.67 3.34 -9.90
CA VAL A 213 28.54 2.71 -8.57
C VAL A 213 29.91 2.81 -7.91
N ASP A 214 30.07 3.82 -7.08
CA ASP A 214 31.34 4.17 -6.45
C ASP A 214 31.70 3.25 -5.27
N SER A 215 32.99 3.06 -5.04
CA SER A 215 33.53 2.45 -3.81
C SER A 215 32.96 1.06 -3.46
N VAL A 216 32.82 0.17 -4.45
CA VAL A 216 32.40 -1.22 -4.24
C VAL A 216 33.51 -1.98 -3.52
N SER A 217 33.23 -2.48 -2.31
CA SER A 217 34.17 -3.26 -1.51
C SER A 217 34.44 -4.64 -2.10
N LEU A 218 35.71 -5.04 -2.10
CA LEU A 218 36.22 -6.28 -2.66
C LEU A 218 36.88 -7.14 -1.58
N ASN A 219 36.64 -8.44 -1.64
CA ASN A 219 37.45 -9.43 -0.93
C ASN A 219 38.64 -9.82 -1.81
N GLU A 220 39.75 -10.26 -1.19
CA GLU A 220 40.89 -10.79 -1.95
C GLU A 220 40.45 -11.95 -2.86
N GLY A 221 40.92 -11.93 -4.11
CA GLY A 221 40.54 -12.89 -5.14
C GLY A 221 39.34 -12.43 -5.98
N GLU A 222 38.55 -13.40 -6.45
CA GLU A 222 37.41 -13.15 -7.34
C GLU A 222 36.16 -12.68 -6.59
N ASN A 223 35.60 -11.58 -7.06
CA ASN A 223 34.33 -11.01 -6.58
C ASN A 223 33.33 -11.00 -7.74
N ASN A 224 32.21 -11.67 -7.54
CA ASN A 224 31.15 -11.75 -8.55
C ASN A 224 29.96 -10.89 -8.13
N PHE A 225 29.60 -9.94 -8.98
CA PHE A 225 28.49 -9.03 -8.79
C PHE A 225 27.53 -9.08 -9.99
N TYR A 226 26.35 -8.51 -9.81
CA TYR A 226 25.50 -8.16 -10.94
C TYR A 226 24.72 -6.87 -10.70
N LEU A 227 24.34 -6.23 -11.79
CA LEU A 227 23.51 -5.03 -11.83
C LEU A 227 22.16 -5.31 -12.48
N ILE A 228 21.14 -4.61 -12.00
CA ILE A 228 19.87 -4.38 -12.70
C ILE A 228 19.56 -2.89 -12.67
N ALA A 229 18.81 -2.44 -13.68
CA ALA A 229 18.33 -1.09 -13.82
C ALA A 229 16.81 -1.11 -13.82
N ILE A 230 16.19 -0.12 -13.19
CA ILE A 230 14.74 0.00 -13.10
C ILE A 230 14.36 1.42 -13.52
N ASP A 231 13.60 1.55 -14.60
CA ASP A 231 13.19 2.84 -15.15
C ASP A 231 12.10 3.54 -14.29
N GLU A 232 11.62 4.70 -14.75
CA GLU A 232 10.57 5.47 -14.06
C GLU A 232 9.19 4.78 -14.11
N ALA A 233 8.94 3.94 -15.12
CA ALA A 233 7.71 3.16 -15.27
C ALA A 233 7.69 1.87 -14.42
N GLY A 234 8.86 1.44 -13.94
CA GLY A 234 9.10 0.24 -13.16
C GLY A 234 9.51 -0.98 -13.99
N ASN A 235 9.90 -0.84 -15.25
CA ASN A 235 10.48 -1.96 -16.01
C ASN A 235 11.90 -2.23 -15.53
N GLN A 236 12.23 -3.51 -15.41
CA GLN A 236 13.54 -3.97 -14.96
C GLN A 236 14.36 -4.47 -16.15
N SER A 237 15.62 -4.04 -16.24
CA SER A 237 16.59 -4.55 -17.20
C SER A 237 16.84 -6.05 -17.01
N ASP A 238 17.46 -6.64 -18.02
CA ASP A 238 18.12 -7.93 -17.82
C ASP A 238 19.33 -7.76 -16.89
N ARG A 239 19.71 -8.85 -16.22
CA ARG A 239 20.85 -8.90 -15.31
C ARG A 239 22.16 -8.69 -16.07
N LYS A 240 23.04 -7.83 -15.55
CA LYS A 240 24.43 -7.70 -16.02
C LYS A 240 25.45 -8.15 -14.99
N ASP A 241 26.10 -9.26 -15.28
CA ASP A 241 27.16 -9.84 -14.47
C ASP A 241 28.49 -9.09 -14.62
N ILE A 242 29.22 -8.99 -13.52
CA ILE A 242 30.51 -8.33 -13.42
C ILE A 242 31.41 -9.20 -12.54
N LYS A 243 32.62 -9.46 -13.02
CA LYS A 243 33.66 -10.17 -12.28
C LYS A 243 34.81 -9.21 -11.99
N ILE A 244 35.17 -9.08 -10.72
CA ILE A 244 36.25 -8.20 -10.27
C ILE A 244 37.26 -9.03 -9.49
N THR A 245 38.51 -9.07 -9.97
CA THR A 245 39.61 -9.75 -9.30
C THR A 245 40.45 -8.73 -8.53
N TYR A 246 40.46 -8.83 -7.21
CA TYR A 246 41.31 -8.01 -6.35
C TYR A 246 42.55 -8.78 -5.92
N THR A 247 43.73 -8.27 -6.29
CA THR A 247 45.02 -8.83 -5.87
C THR A 247 45.78 -7.76 -5.08
N PRO A 248 45.92 -7.90 -3.75
CA PRO A 248 46.69 -6.96 -2.95
C PRO A 248 48.14 -6.84 -3.44
N PRO A 249 48.72 -5.63 -3.49
CA PRO A 249 50.14 -5.49 -3.78
C PRO A 249 50.97 -6.24 -2.73
N LYS A 250 51.93 -7.04 -3.18
CA LYS A 250 52.88 -7.71 -2.28
C LYS A 250 53.60 -6.63 -1.46
N LYS A 251 53.54 -6.74 -0.13
CA LYS A 251 54.35 -5.89 0.75
C LYS A 251 55.82 -6.11 0.38
N GLU A 252 56.46 -5.10 -0.20
CA GLU A 252 57.92 -5.07 -0.26
C GLU A 252 58.41 -4.97 1.19
N GLU A 253 59.06 -6.04 1.66
CA GLU A 253 59.80 -6.03 2.92
C GLU A 253 60.91 -4.99 2.78
N ALA A 254 60.72 -3.83 3.41
CA ALA A 254 61.76 -2.82 3.57
C ALA A 254 62.86 -3.39 4.47
N ASN A 255 63.88 -4.00 3.85
CA ASN A 255 65.20 -4.11 4.44
C ASN A 255 65.75 -2.69 4.60
N GLN A 256 65.83 -2.19 5.84
CA GLN A 256 66.72 -1.09 6.17
C GLN A 256 67.76 -1.55 7.19
N GLU A 257 69.01 -1.47 6.71
CA GLU A 257 70.26 -1.69 7.39
C GLU A 257 70.36 -0.98 8.75
N SER A 258 70.94 -1.71 9.69
CA SER A 258 71.44 -1.19 10.96
C SER A 258 72.69 -0.33 10.75
N GLN A 259 72.66 0.91 11.22
CA GLN A 259 73.85 1.64 11.67
C GLN A 259 73.47 2.56 12.83
N THR A 260 73.84 2.16 14.05
CA THR A 260 74.20 3.09 15.13
C THR A 260 75.13 2.41 16.13
N THR A 261 76.21 3.12 16.42
CA THR A 261 77.36 2.87 17.30
C THR A 261 77.07 3.23 18.77
N GLY A 262 77.60 2.42 19.72
CA GLY A 262 77.93 2.74 21.13
C GLY A 262 76.76 3.14 22.06
N GLU A 263 76.69 2.85 23.36
CA GLU A 263 77.67 2.48 24.39
C GLU A 263 76.87 2.09 25.68
N ASP A 264 77.36 1.09 26.43
CA ASP A 264 77.26 0.80 27.88
C ASP A 264 75.97 0.98 28.72
N ASN A 265 75.44 -0.11 29.29
CA ASN A 265 75.60 -0.56 30.71
C ASN A 265 74.45 -1.44 31.26
N LYS A 266 74.82 -2.67 31.68
CA LYS A 266 74.50 -3.39 32.94
C LYS A 266 73.04 -3.47 33.49
N THR A 267 72.46 -4.69 33.56
CA THR A 267 72.01 -5.55 34.73
C THR A 267 70.50 -5.80 34.60
N ASP A 268 69.82 -6.91 34.95
CA ASP A 268 70.08 -8.20 35.60
C ASP A 268 68.89 -9.16 35.28
N ALA A 269 69.16 -10.47 35.32
CA ALA A 269 68.34 -11.66 35.59
C ALA A 269 66.92 -11.93 35.00
N SER A 270 66.84 -13.12 34.35
CA SER A 270 65.82 -14.19 34.42
C SER A 270 64.37 -13.91 33.97
N GLN A 271 63.63 -14.77 33.24
CA GLN A 271 63.70 -16.23 33.10
C GLN A 271 62.74 -16.69 31.96
N SER A 272 63.16 -17.75 31.25
CA SER A 272 62.37 -18.94 30.81
C SER A 272 61.38 -18.93 29.63
N SER A 273 61.77 -19.72 28.62
CA SER A 273 61.05 -20.82 27.90
C SER A 273 59.66 -20.55 27.30
N SER A 274 59.50 -20.61 25.96
CA SER A 274 59.41 -21.80 25.09
C SER A 274 58.06 -22.55 25.17
N GLY A 275 57.41 -22.71 24.02
CA GLY A 275 56.31 -23.67 23.83
C GLY A 275 55.05 -23.11 23.18
N SER A 276 55.15 -22.63 21.94
CA SER A 276 54.00 -22.47 21.04
C SER A 276 53.46 -23.86 20.70
N ASN A 277 52.21 -24.13 21.08
CA ASN A 277 51.47 -25.29 20.61
C ASN A 277 50.27 -24.82 19.79
N THR A 278 50.24 -25.30 18.56
CA THR A 278 49.19 -25.16 17.55
C THR A 278 47.82 -25.55 18.10
N GLN A 279 46.82 -24.69 17.89
CA GLN A 279 45.43 -25.16 17.83
C GLN A 279 44.66 -24.40 16.76
N SER A 280 44.40 -25.14 15.68
CA SER A 280 43.38 -24.92 14.66
C SER A 280 42.10 -24.33 15.25
N ASN A 281 41.71 -23.13 14.80
CA ASN A 281 40.36 -22.63 14.99
C ASN A 281 39.55 -22.98 13.73
N GLN A 282 38.79 -24.06 13.84
CA GLN A 282 37.61 -24.30 13.01
C GLN A 282 36.70 -23.07 13.05
N THR A 283 36.45 -22.46 11.90
CA THR A 283 35.39 -21.49 11.72
C THR A 283 34.04 -22.23 11.75
N THR A 284 33.43 -22.28 12.93
CA THR A 284 32.07 -22.74 13.15
C THR A 284 31.09 -21.90 12.31
N PRO A 285 30.11 -22.49 11.61
CA PRO A 285 29.10 -21.75 10.86
C PRO A 285 28.27 -20.91 11.82
N THR A 286 28.19 -19.60 11.57
CA THR A 286 27.34 -18.67 12.34
C THR A 286 25.89 -19.12 12.28
N GLN A 287 25.42 -19.77 13.35
CA GLN A 287 23.99 -20.05 13.52
C GLN A 287 23.25 -18.73 13.62
N THR A 288 22.48 -18.39 12.58
CA THR A 288 21.56 -17.26 12.62
C THR A 288 20.42 -17.63 13.57
N THR A 289 20.47 -17.18 14.82
CA THR A 289 19.42 -17.41 15.80
C THR A 289 18.12 -16.83 15.26
N THR A 290 17.16 -17.68 14.90
CA THR A 290 15.87 -17.24 14.37
C THR A 290 15.09 -16.56 15.49
N GLN A 291 14.96 -15.23 15.41
CA GLN A 291 14.28 -14.43 16.42
C GLN A 291 12.77 -14.39 16.18
N TYR A 292 12.00 -14.66 17.24
CA TYR A 292 10.54 -14.63 17.26
C TYR A 292 10.01 -13.49 18.14
N TYR A 293 8.92 -12.88 17.71
CA TYR A 293 8.28 -11.73 18.34
C TYR A 293 6.86 -12.07 18.75
N GLY A 294 6.47 -11.72 19.98
CA GLY A 294 5.12 -11.99 20.47
C GLY A 294 4.08 -11.05 19.84
N VAL A 295 2.98 -11.61 19.33
CA VAL A 295 1.85 -10.83 18.83
C VAL A 295 1.07 -10.27 20.02
N VAL A 296 0.90 -8.94 20.06
CA VAL A 296 0.21 -8.22 21.13
C VAL A 296 -1.28 -8.10 20.84
N SER A 297 -1.64 -7.74 19.60
CA SER A 297 -3.04 -7.59 19.17
C SER A 297 -3.13 -7.60 17.65
N VAL A 298 -4.22 -8.11 17.10
CA VAL A 298 -4.50 -8.06 15.65
C VAL A 298 -5.53 -6.96 15.39
N THR A 299 -5.17 -5.99 14.54
CA THR A 299 -6.01 -4.83 14.22
C THR A 299 -7.03 -5.21 13.16
N ASP A 300 -6.55 -5.69 12.01
CA ASP A 300 -7.33 -6.17 10.87
C ASP A 300 -6.62 -7.34 10.17
N GLY A 301 -7.04 -7.70 8.96
CA GLY A 301 -6.51 -8.83 8.20
C GLY A 301 -5.07 -8.68 7.72
N ASP A 302 -4.54 -7.45 7.61
CA ASP A 302 -3.19 -7.15 7.11
C ASP A 302 -2.33 -6.31 8.07
N THR A 303 -2.87 -5.97 9.23
CA THR A 303 -2.22 -5.12 10.23
C THR A 303 -2.37 -5.72 11.63
N PHE A 304 -1.25 -5.86 12.34
CA PHE A 304 -1.21 -6.31 13.74
C PHE A 304 -0.11 -5.60 14.53
N LYS A 305 -0.07 -5.78 15.85
CA LYS A 305 0.97 -5.25 16.73
C LYS A 305 1.80 -6.39 17.32
N ALA A 306 3.11 -6.21 17.38
CA ALA A 306 4.04 -7.18 17.95
C ALA A 306 5.03 -6.51 18.91
N SER A 307 5.52 -7.27 19.88
CA SER A 307 6.61 -6.83 20.77
C SER A 307 7.96 -7.09 20.09
N VAL A 308 8.58 -6.02 19.58
CA VAL A 308 9.88 -6.03 18.89
C VAL A 308 10.88 -5.27 19.75
N SER A 309 11.92 -5.96 20.23
CA SER A 309 12.97 -5.37 21.06
C SER A 309 12.45 -4.59 22.28
N GLY A 310 11.42 -5.13 22.94
CA GLY A 310 10.80 -4.52 24.13
C GLY A 310 9.82 -3.37 23.83
N LYS A 311 9.57 -3.04 22.56
CA LYS A 311 8.61 -2.01 22.14
C LYS A 311 7.43 -2.65 21.41
N THR A 312 6.23 -2.08 21.57
CA THR A 312 5.07 -2.49 20.77
C THR A 312 5.13 -1.77 19.42
N GLU A 313 5.36 -2.52 18.35
CA GLU A 313 5.43 -2.02 16.98
C GLU A 313 4.19 -2.43 16.20
N THR A 314 3.71 -1.56 15.32
CA THR A 314 2.62 -1.89 14.38
C THR A 314 3.22 -2.43 13.09
N ILE A 315 2.79 -3.61 12.67
CA ILE A 315 3.28 -4.34 11.51
C ILE A 315 2.20 -4.29 10.42
N ARG A 316 2.57 -3.85 9.22
CA ARG A 316 1.78 -3.95 7.99
C ARG A 316 2.38 -5.04 7.11
N LEU A 317 1.55 -5.99 6.70
CA LEU A 317 1.98 -7.08 5.83
C LEU A 317 2.40 -6.53 4.46
N ILE A 318 3.57 -6.93 3.98
CA ILE A 318 3.99 -6.67 2.59
C ILE A 318 3.17 -7.58 1.66
N GLY A 319 2.67 -7.03 0.55
CA GLY A 319 2.05 -7.79 -0.53
C GLY A 319 0.59 -8.23 -0.31
N VAL A 320 -0.01 -7.88 0.83
CA VAL A 320 -1.35 -8.35 1.22
C VAL A 320 -2.28 -7.14 1.37
N ASP A 321 -3.46 -7.16 0.78
CA ASP A 321 -4.51 -6.18 1.05
C ASP A 321 -5.81 -6.89 1.40
N THR A 322 -6.30 -6.63 2.61
CA THR A 322 -7.53 -7.27 3.10
C THR A 322 -8.71 -6.31 2.98
N PRO A 323 -9.93 -6.82 2.76
CA PRO A 323 -11.09 -5.94 2.70
C PRO A 323 -11.26 -5.17 4.01
N GLU A 324 -11.43 -3.85 3.91
CA GLU A 324 -11.44 -2.91 5.04
C GLU A 324 -12.59 -3.19 6.02
N THR A 325 -12.32 -3.11 7.33
CA THR A 325 -13.30 -3.39 8.39
C THR A 325 -13.31 -2.39 9.55
N VAL A 326 -12.26 -1.59 9.70
CA VAL A 326 -11.99 -0.85 10.93
C VAL A 326 -11.95 0.66 10.74
N ASP A 327 -11.89 1.18 9.50
CA ASP A 327 -12.05 2.62 9.24
C ASP A 327 -13.50 3.05 9.50
N PRO A 328 -13.80 3.85 10.56
CA PRO A 328 -15.16 4.27 10.89
C PRO A 328 -15.80 5.17 9.83
N ARG A 329 -15.01 5.65 8.86
CA ARG A 329 -15.45 6.54 7.78
C ARG A 329 -15.83 5.79 6.51
N LYS A 330 -15.63 4.47 6.46
CA LYS A 330 -15.90 3.62 5.30
C LYS A 330 -16.86 2.49 5.69
N PRO A 331 -17.71 2.02 4.76
CA PRO A 331 -18.47 0.81 5.00
C PRO A 331 -17.53 -0.39 5.10
N VAL A 332 -17.90 -1.36 5.94
CA VAL A 332 -17.23 -2.67 5.99
C VAL A 332 -17.31 -3.31 4.61
N GLN A 333 -16.15 -3.64 4.04
CA GLN A 333 -16.06 -4.26 2.73
C GLN A 333 -16.45 -5.73 2.78
N CYS A 334 -16.94 -6.25 1.66
CA CYS A 334 -17.30 -7.66 1.54
C CYS A 334 -16.10 -8.54 1.87
N PHE A 335 -16.32 -9.55 2.72
CA PHE A 335 -15.29 -10.48 3.24
C PHE A 335 -14.25 -9.90 4.21
N GLY A 336 -14.39 -8.62 4.60
CA GLY A 336 -13.41 -8.00 5.49
C GLY A 336 -13.42 -8.61 6.90
N VAL A 337 -14.61 -8.89 7.43
CA VAL A 337 -14.76 -9.44 8.80
C VAL A 337 -14.11 -10.82 8.87
N GLU A 338 -14.31 -11.62 7.84
CA GLU A 338 -13.74 -12.95 7.66
C GLU A 338 -12.20 -12.87 7.57
N ALA A 339 -11.65 -11.92 6.82
CA ALA A 339 -10.21 -11.68 6.73
C ALA A 339 -9.61 -11.29 8.09
N SER A 340 -10.23 -10.34 8.78
CA SER A 340 -9.82 -9.91 10.14
C SER A 340 -9.91 -11.06 11.15
N ASN A 341 -10.95 -11.89 11.09
CA ASN A 341 -11.11 -13.05 11.98
C ASN A 341 -10.08 -14.14 11.68
N ARG A 342 -9.77 -14.37 10.40
CA ARG A 342 -8.72 -15.33 10.00
C ARG A 342 -7.36 -14.90 10.53
N ALA A 343 -7.00 -13.63 10.39
CA ALA A 343 -5.77 -13.09 10.96
C ALA A 343 -5.73 -13.22 12.49
N LYS A 344 -6.83 -12.92 13.17
CA LYS A 344 -6.95 -13.12 14.63
C LYS A 344 -6.73 -14.57 15.03
N ALA A 345 -7.36 -15.52 14.35
CA ALA A 345 -7.22 -16.95 14.64
C ALA A 345 -5.79 -17.46 14.43
N LEU A 346 -5.09 -16.95 13.42
CA LEU A 346 -3.74 -17.39 13.07
C LEU A 346 -2.64 -16.68 13.86
N LEU A 347 -2.86 -15.45 14.36
CA LEU A 347 -1.80 -14.65 14.99
C LEU A 347 -1.98 -14.41 16.49
N SER A 348 -3.21 -14.38 17.02
CA SER A 348 -3.45 -13.97 18.41
C SER A 348 -2.77 -14.91 19.41
N GLY A 349 -1.99 -14.34 20.33
CA GLY A 349 -1.27 -15.10 21.35
C GLY A 349 -0.10 -15.94 20.84
N LYS A 350 0.24 -15.86 19.55
CA LYS A 350 1.37 -16.57 18.96
C LYS A 350 2.63 -15.71 18.90
N LYS A 351 3.76 -16.36 18.62
CA LYS A 351 4.99 -15.66 18.20
C LYS A 351 5.18 -15.79 16.70
N VAL A 352 5.83 -14.79 16.12
CA VAL A 352 6.08 -14.72 14.68
C VAL A 352 7.51 -14.34 14.38
N LYS A 353 8.06 -14.88 13.30
CA LYS A 353 9.29 -14.39 12.69
C LYS A 353 8.91 -13.28 11.71
N LEU A 354 9.59 -12.14 11.82
CA LEU A 354 9.42 -11.00 10.95
C LEU A 354 10.62 -10.91 9.99
N GLU A 355 10.35 -10.87 8.69
CA GLU A 355 11.37 -10.68 7.66
C GLU A 355 11.10 -9.35 6.94
N SER A 356 12.12 -8.50 6.84
CA SER A 356 12.06 -7.27 6.04
C SER A 356 12.30 -7.56 4.56
N ASP A 357 11.87 -6.64 3.71
CA ASP A 357 12.16 -6.69 2.29
C ASP A 357 13.02 -5.47 1.91
N ALA A 358 14.22 -5.71 1.38
CA ALA A 358 15.14 -4.65 0.97
C ALA A 358 14.67 -3.88 -0.28
N THR A 359 13.68 -4.41 -1.00
CA THR A 359 12.99 -3.70 -2.08
C THR A 359 11.92 -2.75 -1.53
N GLN A 360 11.47 -2.91 -0.29
CA GLN A 360 10.45 -2.07 0.31
C GLN A 360 11.09 -1.13 1.35
N GLY A 361 10.38 -0.04 1.68
CA GLY A 361 10.74 0.75 2.84
C GLY A 361 10.68 -0.09 4.12
N ASP A 362 11.48 0.23 5.12
CA ASP A 362 11.37 -0.44 6.43
C ASP A 362 10.03 -0.12 7.11
N ARG A 363 9.50 1.09 6.86
CA ARG A 363 8.22 1.59 7.33
C ARG A 363 7.44 2.27 6.21
N ASP A 364 6.12 2.28 6.35
CA ASP A 364 5.24 3.07 5.49
C ASP A 364 5.10 4.54 5.97
N LYS A 365 4.34 5.34 5.21
CA LYS A 365 4.07 6.76 5.53
C LYS A 365 3.33 6.99 6.86
N TYR A 366 2.76 5.94 7.45
CA TYR A 366 2.08 5.98 8.75
C TYR A 366 2.98 5.46 9.89
N GLY A 367 4.24 5.13 9.58
CA GLY A 367 5.22 4.64 10.54
C GLY A 367 5.07 3.16 10.90
N ARG A 368 4.24 2.38 10.19
CA ARG A 368 4.09 0.94 10.42
C ARG A 368 5.26 0.17 9.80
N LEU A 369 5.81 -0.82 10.50
CA LEU A 369 6.86 -1.69 9.96
C LEU A 369 6.31 -2.56 8.83
N LEU A 370 7.01 -2.58 7.70
CA LEU A 370 6.66 -3.43 6.56
C LEU A 370 7.36 -4.77 6.69
N ARG A 371 6.62 -5.87 6.87
CA ARG A 371 7.20 -7.20 7.10
C ARG A 371 6.45 -8.34 6.40
N TYR A 372 7.21 -9.37 6.08
CA TYR A 372 6.73 -10.74 5.90
C TYR A 372 6.66 -11.45 7.25
N VAL A 373 5.68 -12.33 7.40
CA VAL A 373 5.36 -12.97 8.67
C VAL A 373 5.37 -14.48 8.51
N TYR A 374 6.17 -15.16 9.33
CA TYR A 374 6.13 -16.62 9.47
C TYR A 374 5.69 -17.00 10.86
N LEU A 375 4.78 -17.97 10.94
CA LEU A 375 4.40 -18.61 12.20
C LEU A 375 5.50 -19.57 12.67
N GLU A 376 5.48 -19.94 13.96
CA GLU A 376 6.45 -20.87 14.55
C GLU A 376 6.50 -22.24 13.87
N ASN A 377 5.40 -22.68 13.26
CA ASN A 377 5.33 -23.93 12.49
C ASN A 377 5.87 -23.79 11.04
N GLY A 378 6.45 -22.62 10.68
CA GLY A 378 7.00 -22.35 9.36
C GLY A 378 5.99 -21.84 8.33
N THR A 379 4.71 -21.71 8.68
CA THR A 379 3.70 -21.20 7.73
C THR A 379 3.96 -19.75 7.36
N PHE A 380 4.04 -19.47 6.05
CA PHE A 380 4.17 -18.12 5.51
C PHE A 380 2.80 -17.43 5.47
N PHE A 381 2.52 -16.64 6.51
CA PHE A 381 1.20 -16.08 6.78
C PHE A 381 0.69 -15.18 5.65
N ASN A 382 1.54 -14.30 5.09
CA ASN A 382 1.16 -13.40 3.99
C ASN A 382 0.61 -14.18 2.79
N LYS A 383 1.35 -15.19 2.33
CA LYS A 383 0.96 -16.06 1.21
C LYS A 383 -0.29 -16.86 1.54
N GLN A 384 -0.43 -17.34 2.77
CA GLN A 384 -1.60 -18.09 3.20
C GLN A 384 -2.88 -17.24 3.14
N MET A 385 -2.85 -15.99 3.62
CA MET A 385 -4.02 -15.10 3.57
C MET A 385 -4.52 -14.90 2.13
N ILE A 386 -3.62 -14.77 1.17
CA ILE A 386 -3.95 -14.65 -0.25
C ILE A 386 -4.46 -15.99 -0.82
N GLY A 387 -3.72 -17.08 -0.61
CA GLY A 387 -4.03 -18.40 -1.18
C GLY A 387 -5.29 -19.07 -0.61
N ASP A 388 -5.72 -18.67 0.59
CA ASP A 388 -6.99 -19.07 1.20
C ASP A 388 -8.16 -18.14 0.80
N GLY A 389 -7.89 -17.06 0.05
CA GLY A 389 -8.91 -16.14 -0.47
C GLY A 389 -9.40 -15.10 0.56
N TYR A 390 -8.58 -14.73 1.54
CA TYR A 390 -8.90 -13.68 2.52
C TYR A 390 -8.30 -12.31 2.19
N ALA A 391 -7.42 -12.25 1.20
CA ALA A 391 -6.76 -11.02 0.79
C ALA A 391 -6.54 -11.00 -0.72
N HIS A 392 -6.43 -9.80 -1.26
CA HIS A 392 -5.85 -9.55 -2.57
C HIS A 392 -4.32 -9.48 -2.47
N GLU A 393 -3.67 -9.85 -3.58
CA GLU A 393 -2.28 -9.46 -3.81
C GLU A 393 -2.20 -7.94 -3.98
N TYR A 394 -1.29 -7.31 -3.26
CA TYR A 394 -1.14 -5.86 -3.29
C TYR A 394 0.30 -5.43 -3.54
N THR A 395 0.54 -5.00 -4.75
CA THR A 395 1.76 -4.30 -5.14
C THR A 395 1.48 -2.80 -5.14
N TYR A 396 2.12 -2.07 -4.21
CA TYR A 396 1.99 -0.61 -4.16
C TYR A 396 2.75 0.07 -5.30
N ASP A 397 4.08 0.11 -5.22
CA ASP A 397 4.91 0.87 -6.17
C ASP A 397 5.87 0.01 -6.97
N ILE A 398 6.64 -0.85 -6.29
CA ILE A 398 7.69 -1.69 -6.88
C ILE A 398 7.48 -3.15 -6.48
N PRO A 399 7.86 -4.11 -7.34
CA PRO A 399 7.76 -5.52 -7.00
C PRO A 399 8.52 -5.84 -5.72
N TYR A 400 7.83 -6.53 -4.82
CA TYR A 400 8.41 -7.06 -3.59
C TYR A 400 8.91 -8.49 -3.83
N LYS A 401 9.82 -8.95 -2.95
CA LYS A 401 10.56 -10.22 -3.05
C LYS A 401 9.71 -11.43 -3.44
N TYR A 402 8.49 -11.55 -2.91
CA TYR A 402 7.60 -12.71 -3.13
C TYR A 402 6.40 -12.42 -4.06
N GLN A 403 6.43 -11.33 -4.85
CA GLN A 403 5.28 -10.91 -5.66
C GLN A 403 4.78 -12.00 -6.61
N ALA A 404 5.68 -12.67 -7.33
CA ALA A 404 5.30 -13.73 -8.26
C ALA A 404 4.56 -14.88 -7.55
N GLU A 405 5.01 -15.26 -6.35
CA GLU A 405 4.36 -16.30 -5.55
C GLU A 405 2.99 -15.89 -5.04
N PHE A 406 2.81 -14.61 -4.70
CA PHE A 406 1.53 -14.09 -4.19
C PHE A 406 0.52 -13.94 -5.33
N LYS A 407 0.95 -13.49 -6.50
CA LYS A 407 0.11 -13.46 -7.72
C LYS A 407 -0.37 -14.85 -8.11
N GLU A 408 0.52 -15.85 -8.05
CA GLU A 408 0.14 -17.24 -8.32
C GLU A 408 -0.82 -17.79 -7.24
N ALA A 409 -0.58 -17.48 -5.95
CA ALA A 409 -1.50 -17.86 -4.87
C ALA A 409 -2.89 -17.22 -5.06
N GLU A 410 -2.96 -15.95 -5.46
CA GLU A 410 -4.23 -15.28 -5.74
C GLU A 410 -4.95 -15.93 -6.93
N LYS A 411 -4.23 -16.21 -8.01
CA LYS A 411 -4.77 -16.90 -9.19
C LYS A 411 -5.37 -18.26 -8.82
N GLN A 412 -4.71 -19.03 -7.95
CA GLN A 412 -5.21 -20.30 -7.45
C GLN A 412 -6.43 -20.14 -6.52
N ALA A 413 -6.45 -19.12 -5.68
CA ALA A 413 -7.61 -18.80 -4.84
C ALA A 413 -8.83 -18.40 -5.70
N ARG A 414 -8.59 -17.64 -6.76
CA ARG A 414 -9.61 -17.21 -7.73
C ARG A 414 -10.18 -18.39 -8.52
N SER A 415 -9.32 -19.23 -9.10
CA SER A 415 -9.77 -20.41 -9.86
C SER A 415 -10.47 -21.44 -8.97
N GLY A 416 -10.04 -21.55 -7.71
CA GLY A 416 -10.67 -22.39 -6.69
C GLY A 416 -11.89 -21.78 -6.02
N GLN A 417 -12.34 -20.59 -6.42
CA GLN A 417 -13.48 -19.87 -5.83
C GLN A 417 -13.41 -19.78 -4.29
N LYS A 418 -12.21 -19.56 -3.74
CA LYS A 418 -11.99 -19.53 -2.30
C LYS A 418 -12.34 -18.17 -1.71
N GLY A 419 -12.97 -18.17 -0.53
CA GLY A 419 -13.20 -16.96 0.27
C GLY A 419 -13.89 -15.84 -0.53
N LEU A 420 -13.22 -14.69 -0.63
CA LEU A 420 -13.72 -13.50 -1.35
C LEU A 420 -13.94 -13.76 -2.85
N TRP A 421 -13.28 -14.77 -3.42
CA TRP A 421 -13.41 -15.14 -4.84
C TRP A 421 -14.62 -16.02 -5.16
N SER A 422 -15.32 -16.55 -4.15
CA SER A 422 -16.55 -17.33 -4.39
C SER A 422 -17.64 -16.43 -4.98
N SER A 423 -18.38 -16.99 -5.95
CA SER A 423 -19.52 -16.35 -6.60
C SER A 423 -20.66 -16.01 -5.65
N THR A 424 -20.74 -16.71 -4.50
CA THR A 424 -21.76 -16.48 -3.47
C THR A 424 -21.31 -15.50 -2.39
N THR A 425 -20.08 -14.99 -2.45
CA THR A 425 -19.51 -14.09 -1.43
C THR A 425 -19.34 -12.69 -2.00
N CYS A 426 -18.24 -12.43 -2.72
CA CYS A 426 -17.92 -11.13 -3.29
C CYS A 426 -17.54 -11.23 -4.78
N SER A 427 -17.34 -12.44 -5.31
CA SER A 427 -16.82 -12.67 -6.67
C SER A 427 -15.54 -11.89 -6.98
N GLY A 428 -14.70 -11.62 -5.96
CA GLY A 428 -13.50 -10.80 -6.08
C GLY A 428 -13.71 -9.28 -6.02
N ASN A 429 -14.95 -8.79 -5.92
CA ASN A 429 -15.24 -7.36 -5.77
C ASN A 429 -15.65 -7.04 -4.32
N THR A 430 -14.68 -6.58 -3.54
CA THR A 430 -14.84 -6.26 -2.11
C THR A 430 -15.56 -4.93 -1.85
N THR A 431 -15.68 -4.08 -2.88
CA THR A 431 -16.36 -2.78 -2.79
C THR A 431 -17.87 -2.86 -3.05
N SER A 432 -18.34 -3.98 -3.60
CA SER A 432 -19.77 -4.29 -3.64
C SER A 432 -20.23 -4.61 -2.22
N SER A 433 -21.25 -3.90 -1.72
CA SER A 433 -22.00 -4.38 -0.57
C SER A 433 -22.48 -5.81 -0.88
N SER A 434 -22.30 -6.71 0.09
CA SER A 434 -22.69 -8.12 0.00
C SER A 434 -24.05 -8.25 -0.72
N PRO A 435 -24.21 -9.14 -1.72
CA PRO A 435 -25.46 -9.27 -2.45
C PRO A 435 -26.57 -9.58 -1.45
N THR A 436 -27.44 -8.61 -1.23
CA THR A 436 -28.68 -8.84 -0.48
C THR A 436 -29.43 -9.88 -1.29
N THR A 437 -29.62 -11.06 -0.71
CA THR A 437 -30.50 -12.08 -1.27
C THR A 437 -31.92 -11.52 -1.24
N THR A 438 -32.31 -10.80 -2.28
CA THR A 438 -33.69 -10.47 -2.57
C THR A 438 -34.40 -11.78 -2.92
N THR A 439 -34.97 -12.39 -1.90
CA THR A 439 -36.03 -13.38 -2.09
C THR A 439 -37.21 -12.63 -2.71
N PRO A 440 -37.73 -13.02 -3.89
CA PRO A 440 -38.88 -12.34 -4.48
C PRO A 440 -40.11 -12.55 -3.58
N ALA A 441 -40.85 -11.48 -3.35
CA ALA A 441 -42.07 -11.49 -2.57
C ALA A 441 -43.11 -12.45 -3.21
N PRO A 442 -43.68 -13.42 -2.46
CA PRO A 442 -44.79 -14.19 -2.96
C PRO A 442 -46.06 -13.32 -2.90
N THR A 443 -46.69 -13.10 -4.05
CA THR A 443 -48.01 -12.50 -4.19
C THR A 443 -49.11 -13.54 -3.96
N SER A 444 -50.14 -13.13 -3.20
CA SER A 444 -51.48 -13.75 -3.01
C SER A 444 -51.68 -14.70 -1.79
N PRO A 445 -52.93 -14.77 -1.24
CA PRO A 445 -53.16 -14.51 0.18
C PRO A 445 -53.26 -15.75 1.08
N VAL A 446 -52.95 -15.51 2.35
CA VAL A 446 -52.98 -16.45 3.49
C VAL A 446 -54.43 -16.75 3.93
N PRO A 447 -54.84 -18.03 4.11
CA PRO A 447 -55.95 -18.41 4.98
C PRO A 447 -55.50 -18.50 6.45
N ALA A 448 -56.39 -18.12 7.36
CA ALA A 448 -56.19 -18.04 8.82
C ALA A 448 -55.84 -19.40 9.50
N PRO A 449 -55.28 -19.37 10.72
CA PRO A 449 -54.42 -20.44 11.25
C PRO A 449 -55.21 -21.57 11.93
N VAL A 450 -54.81 -22.81 11.68
CA VAL A 450 -55.17 -23.97 12.51
C VAL A 450 -53.98 -24.40 13.36
N THR A 451 -54.21 -24.44 14.66
CA THR A 451 -53.29 -24.88 15.71
C THR A 451 -52.85 -26.33 15.47
N PRO A 452 -51.55 -26.68 15.53
CA PRO A 452 -51.11 -28.05 15.35
C PRO A 452 -51.30 -28.88 16.63
N THR A 453 -51.85 -30.07 16.48
CA THR A 453 -51.72 -31.19 17.42
C THR A 453 -50.33 -31.83 17.22
N PRO A 454 -49.68 -32.36 18.28
CA PRO A 454 -48.24 -32.59 18.29
C PRO A 454 -47.88 -33.91 17.60
N VAL A 455 -46.87 -33.86 16.73
CA VAL A 455 -46.15 -35.05 16.25
C VAL A 455 -45.24 -35.53 17.40
N PRO A 456 -45.17 -36.85 17.69
CA PRO A 456 -44.43 -37.35 18.85
C PRO A 456 -42.93 -37.14 18.68
N ALA A 457 -42.30 -36.71 19.78
CA ALA A 457 -40.86 -36.52 19.90
C ALA A 457 -40.09 -37.84 19.69
N PRO A 458 -38.90 -37.78 19.07
CA PRO A 458 -37.81 -38.65 19.47
C PRO A 458 -37.34 -38.21 20.87
N GLN A 459 -37.72 -38.96 21.90
CA GLN A 459 -37.03 -39.00 23.19
C GLN A 459 -35.76 -39.86 23.00
N THR A 460 -34.58 -39.61 23.57
CA THR A 460 -34.10 -38.69 24.62
C THR A 460 -32.57 -38.85 24.65
N THR A 461 -31.81 -37.77 24.83
CA THR A 461 -30.60 -37.74 25.71
C THR A 461 -30.24 -36.28 26.02
N SER A 462 -30.34 -35.89 27.30
CA SER A 462 -29.92 -34.63 27.96
C SER A 462 -30.18 -33.30 27.25
N GLY A 463 -31.26 -32.62 27.65
CA GLY A 463 -31.65 -31.29 27.17
C GLY A 463 -30.81 -30.16 27.75
N HIS A 464 -29.79 -29.76 26.99
CA HIS A 464 -29.08 -28.51 27.21
C HIS A 464 -29.72 -27.40 26.37
N THR A 465 -30.01 -26.26 26.99
CA THR A 465 -30.31 -25.03 26.25
C THR A 465 -29.01 -24.40 25.78
N TYR A 466 -28.92 -24.05 24.51
CA TYR A 466 -27.71 -23.44 23.94
C TYR A 466 -27.90 -21.94 23.77
N TYR A 467 -26.87 -21.17 24.07
CA TYR A 467 -26.88 -19.71 24.00
C TYR A 467 -25.84 -19.21 23.01
N ALA A 468 -26.22 -18.28 22.15
CA ALA A 468 -25.31 -17.63 21.22
C ALA A 468 -25.62 -16.13 21.13
N SER A 469 -24.60 -15.31 20.86
CA SER A 469 -24.82 -13.88 20.62
C SER A 469 -25.10 -13.63 19.13
N SER A 470 -26.20 -12.96 18.78
CA SER A 470 -26.49 -12.54 17.40
C SER A 470 -25.52 -11.50 16.84
N TYR A 471 -24.59 -11.01 17.67
CA TYR A 471 -23.56 -10.08 17.27
C TYR A 471 -22.55 -10.74 16.31
N GLY A 472 -22.24 -10.07 15.19
CA GLY A 472 -21.49 -10.65 14.07
C GLY A 472 -20.06 -11.10 14.39
N THR A 473 -19.48 -10.64 15.50
CA THR A 473 -18.13 -11.06 15.95
C THR A 473 -18.13 -12.23 16.93
N ALA A 474 -19.30 -12.72 17.38
CA ALA A 474 -19.35 -13.90 18.22
C ALA A 474 -19.06 -15.15 17.39
N TYR A 475 -18.16 -16.01 17.89
CA TYR A 475 -17.71 -17.24 17.23
C TYR A 475 -18.01 -18.50 18.04
N LEU A 476 -18.63 -18.33 19.21
CA LEU A 476 -18.97 -19.39 20.14
C LEU A 476 -20.47 -19.44 20.38
N TYR A 477 -20.99 -20.64 20.56
CA TYR A 477 -22.22 -20.88 21.30
C TYR A 477 -21.91 -21.73 22.53
N TYR A 478 -22.68 -21.51 23.58
CA TYR A 478 -22.49 -22.02 24.93
C TYR A 478 -23.66 -22.93 25.28
N CYS A 479 -23.47 -23.85 26.21
CA CYS A 479 -24.51 -24.65 26.82
C CYS A 479 -24.94 -24.01 28.15
N ASP A 480 -26.13 -24.33 28.62
CA ASP A 480 -26.69 -23.83 29.87
C ASP A 480 -25.87 -24.17 31.13
N THR A 481 -25.06 -25.23 31.07
CA THR A 481 -24.12 -25.58 32.15
C THR A 481 -22.86 -24.71 32.17
N ASP A 482 -22.58 -23.93 31.12
CA ASP A 482 -21.43 -23.03 31.06
C ASP A 482 -21.80 -21.59 31.40
N SER A 483 -21.47 -21.17 32.63
CA SER A 483 -21.73 -19.82 33.11
C SER A 483 -21.15 -18.68 32.24
N ALA A 484 -20.19 -18.96 31.33
CA ALA A 484 -19.62 -17.96 30.43
C ALA A 484 -20.67 -17.30 29.51
N TYR A 485 -21.78 -17.97 29.19
CA TYR A 485 -22.85 -17.36 28.40
C TYR A 485 -23.49 -16.15 29.10
N LYS A 486 -23.44 -16.09 30.44
CA LYS A 486 -23.99 -14.97 31.23
C LYS A 486 -23.18 -13.68 31.06
N ASN A 487 -21.95 -13.78 30.55
CA ASN A 487 -21.12 -12.62 30.22
C ASN A 487 -21.44 -12.04 28.83
N LEU A 488 -22.30 -12.71 28.05
CA LEU A 488 -22.77 -12.17 26.78
C LEU A 488 -23.75 -11.03 27.02
N SER A 489 -23.70 -10.02 26.13
CA SER A 489 -24.67 -8.93 26.17
C SER A 489 -26.08 -9.47 25.96
N THR A 490 -26.96 -9.23 26.93
CA THR A 490 -28.38 -9.63 26.88
C THR A 490 -29.12 -9.05 25.67
N LYS A 491 -28.65 -7.93 25.12
CA LYS A 491 -29.19 -7.30 23.90
C LYS A 491 -29.06 -8.19 22.66
N TYR A 492 -28.03 -9.02 22.60
CA TYR A 492 -27.74 -9.89 21.45
C TYR A 492 -27.87 -11.38 21.80
N LEU A 493 -28.20 -11.72 23.05
CA LEU A 493 -28.28 -13.11 23.48
C LEU A 493 -29.51 -13.81 22.87
N GLN A 494 -29.27 -14.94 22.22
CA GLN A 494 -30.31 -15.83 21.68
C GLN A 494 -30.15 -17.22 22.29
N SER A 495 -31.28 -17.87 22.58
CA SER A 495 -31.33 -19.24 23.12
C SER A 495 -31.91 -20.22 22.11
N PHE A 496 -31.38 -21.44 22.10
CA PHE A 496 -31.74 -22.50 21.17
C PHE A 496 -32.04 -23.79 21.96
N PRO A 497 -33.07 -24.55 21.57
CA PRO A 497 -33.50 -25.73 22.32
C PRO A 497 -32.62 -26.96 22.10
N SER A 498 -31.70 -26.92 21.12
CA SER A 498 -30.78 -28.02 20.83
C SER A 498 -29.50 -27.51 20.15
N LEU A 499 -28.46 -28.34 20.18
CA LEU A 499 -27.19 -28.08 19.52
C LEU A 499 -27.36 -27.91 18.00
N GLU A 500 -28.21 -28.75 17.38
CA GLU A 500 -28.51 -28.69 15.95
C GLU A 500 -29.20 -27.37 15.57
N ALA A 501 -30.08 -26.85 16.43
CA ALA A 501 -30.77 -25.59 16.19
C ALA A 501 -29.81 -24.41 16.19
N VAL A 502 -28.85 -24.37 17.13
CA VAL A 502 -27.84 -23.30 17.16
C VAL A 502 -26.82 -23.43 16.03
N GLN A 503 -26.44 -24.65 15.65
CA GLN A 503 -25.56 -24.90 14.51
C GLN A 503 -26.21 -24.53 13.18
N LYS A 504 -27.52 -24.78 13.02
CA LYS A 504 -28.26 -24.35 11.83
C LYS A 504 -28.35 -22.84 11.72
N ALA A 505 -28.56 -22.15 12.85
CA ALA A 505 -28.62 -20.68 12.88
C ALA A 505 -27.24 -20.03 12.70
N TYR A 506 -26.18 -20.68 13.20
CA TYR A 506 -24.81 -20.18 13.17
C TYR A 506 -23.80 -21.27 12.77
N PRO A 507 -23.80 -21.70 11.49
CA PRO A 507 -23.01 -22.85 11.03
C PRO A 507 -21.50 -22.61 11.07
N SER A 508 -21.06 -21.35 11.14
CA SER A 508 -19.65 -20.96 11.24
C SER A 508 -19.13 -20.88 12.68
N ARG A 509 -19.96 -21.14 13.68
CA ARG A 509 -19.60 -21.05 15.11
C ARG A 509 -19.29 -22.40 15.70
N THR A 510 -18.50 -22.39 16.76
CA THR A 510 -18.06 -23.61 17.45
C THR A 510 -18.62 -23.68 18.87
N LEU A 511 -18.86 -24.90 19.34
CA LEU A 511 -19.28 -25.13 20.72
C LEU A 511 -18.14 -24.73 21.65
N HIS A 512 -18.43 -23.94 22.68
CA HIS A 512 -17.42 -23.55 23.66
C HIS A 512 -16.88 -24.79 24.39
N GLU A 513 -15.57 -24.81 24.65
CA GLU A 513 -14.85 -26.01 25.14
C GLU A 513 -15.48 -26.67 26.38
N PRO A 514 -15.99 -25.93 27.40
CA PRO A 514 -16.67 -26.51 28.57
C PRO A 514 -17.98 -27.24 28.26
N CYS A 515 -18.47 -27.14 27.03
CA CYS A 515 -19.72 -27.75 26.57
C CYS A 515 -19.51 -28.89 25.57
N LYS A 516 -18.25 -29.15 25.17
CA LYS A 516 -17.85 -30.34 24.41
C LYS A 516 -17.61 -31.49 25.37
#